data_AF-A0AAJ3ZKF4-F1
#
_entry.id   AF-A0AAJ3ZKF4-F1
#
_cell.length_a   1.000
_cell.length_b   1.000
_cell.length_c   1.000
_cell.angle_alpha   90.00
_cell.angle_beta   90.00
_cell.angle_gamma   90.00
#
_symmetry.space_group_name_H-M   'P 1'
#
loop_
_entity.id
_entity.type
_entity.pdbx_description
1 polymer ?
#
loop_
_entity_poly.entity_id
_entity_poly.type
_entity_poly.pdbx_seq_one_letter_code
_entity_poly.pdbx_strand_id
1 'polypeptide(L)'
;MNFVKYQNDLGINLSSTEINPKVYSEKIENLIKINNELSVLELVPPSIFDIELVLTNNIKLSSLSSGEKQMITTIQTVLYHLNNLYSISVKPNKIKYFNFNLIFEEIELYFHPEYQRAFLQKLLAGINDLNFKDVKLNILFITHSPFILSDIPKQNVLFLEVKEGKSQPSDYKGDNTFGENIHEMFAGGFFMESTKGAFVESKIKKLLEDLKKITEDEFIEEGKKEDILEEIKKHQKLINLMGECYIKTILQNHLDDAIAKIKGKTLLDVEKDRLEKRLKEIEKLNSNA
;
A
#
# COMPACT_ATOMS: atom_id res chain seq x y z
N MET A 1 -14.91 5.66 -44.87
CA MET A 1 -13.81 5.66 -43.88
C MET A 1 -12.53 6.02 -44.62
N ASN A 2 -12.01 7.24 -44.47
CA ASN A 2 -10.88 7.73 -45.26
C ASN A 2 -9.63 6.86 -45.09
N PHE A 3 -9.47 6.25 -43.92
CA PHE A 3 -8.51 5.17 -43.65
C PHE A 3 -8.51 4.04 -44.69
N VAL A 4 -9.68 3.50 -45.06
CA VAL A 4 -9.81 2.42 -46.07
C VAL A 4 -9.64 2.98 -47.48
N LYS A 5 -10.17 4.18 -47.73
CA LYS A 5 -10.11 4.85 -49.04
C LYS A 5 -8.67 5.11 -49.48
N TYR A 6 -7.82 5.57 -48.57
CA TYR A 6 -6.42 5.92 -48.83
C TYR A 6 -5.44 4.85 -48.33
N GLN A 7 -5.90 3.61 -48.13
CA GLN A 7 -5.08 2.55 -47.54
C GLN A 7 -3.76 2.31 -48.29
N ASN A 8 -3.78 2.38 -49.64
CA ASN A 8 -2.60 2.15 -50.47
C ASN A 8 -1.60 3.30 -50.32
N ASP A 9 -2.09 4.53 -50.29
CA ASP A 9 -1.26 5.73 -50.17
C ASP A 9 -0.67 5.87 -48.76
N LEU A 10 -1.43 5.45 -47.75
CA LEU A 10 -0.98 5.30 -46.36
C LEU A 10 -0.13 4.03 -46.16
N GLY A 11 0.02 3.21 -47.21
CA GLY A 11 0.64 1.87 -47.22
C GLY A 11 0.26 1.03 -46.02
N ILE A 12 -1.03 1.03 -45.71
CA ILE A 12 -1.69 0.08 -44.81
C ILE A 12 -2.02 -1.14 -45.65
N ASN A 13 -1.52 -2.30 -45.23
CA ASN A 13 -2.02 -3.55 -45.75
C ASN A 13 -3.14 -4.03 -44.81
N LEU A 14 -4.34 -4.25 -45.33
CA LEU A 14 -5.47 -4.79 -44.53
C LEU A 14 -5.19 -6.19 -43.96
N SER A 15 -4.13 -6.86 -44.41
CA SER A 15 -3.65 -8.13 -43.86
C SER A 15 -2.51 -7.99 -42.83
N SER A 16 -1.93 -6.79 -42.65
CA SER A 16 -0.95 -6.53 -41.59
C SER A 16 -1.63 -6.03 -40.32
N THR A 17 -1.25 -6.56 -39.18
CA THR A 17 -1.84 -6.27 -37.86
C THR A 17 -1.19 -5.07 -37.14
N GLU A 18 -0.07 -4.55 -37.63
CA GLU A 18 0.70 -3.52 -36.94
C GLU A 18 0.98 -2.32 -37.85
N ILE A 19 0.77 -1.12 -37.34
CA ILE A 19 1.07 0.15 -38.00
C ILE A 19 2.21 0.82 -37.23
N ASN A 20 3.34 1.08 -37.89
CA ASN A 20 4.39 1.90 -37.29
C ASN A 20 3.97 3.38 -37.32
N PRO A 21 3.82 4.06 -36.16
CA PRO A 21 3.28 5.42 -36.12
C PRO A 21 4.12 6.45 -36.88
N LYS A 22 5.45 6.29 -36.90
CA LYS A 22 6.37 7.23 -37.55
C LYS A 22 6.28 7.16 -39.08
N VAL A 23 6.31 5.93 -39.60
CA VAL A 23 6.13 5.71 -41.05
C VAL A 23 4.73 6.18 -41.48
N TYR A 24 3.73 5.96 -40.63
CA TYR A 24 2.36 6.39 -40.89
C TYR A 24 2.22 7.91 -40.92
N SER A 25 2.82 8.64 -39.97
CA SER A 25 2.78 10.10 -39.94
C SER A 25 3.43 10.74 -41.17
N GLU A 26 4.57 10.21 -41.63
CA GLU A 26 5.25 10.70 -42.84
C GLU A 26 4.36 10.58 -44.10
N LYS A 27 3.59 9.49 -44.20
CA LYS A 27 2.67 9.27 -45.32
C LYS A 27 1.45 10.19 -45.25
N ILE A 28 0.90 10.44 -44.06
CA ILE A 28 -0.18 11.42 -43.87
C ILE A 28 0.29 12.80 -44.32
N GLU A 29 1.49 13.24 -43.90
CA GLU A 29 2.03 14.55 -44.29
C GLU A 29 2.17 14.69 -45.81
N ASN A 30 2.66 13.64 -46.48
CA ASN A 30 2.80 13.64 -47.94
C ASN A 30 1.44 13.68 -48.64
N LEU A 31 0.44 12.96 -48.12
CA LEU A 31 -0.91 12.95 -48.69
C LEU A 31 -1.61 14.29 -48.57
N ILE A 32 -1.48 14.96 -47.42
CA ILE A 32 -2.06 16.29 -47.21
C ILE A 32 -1.41 17.33 -48.11
N LYS A 33 -0.08 17.24 -48.34
CA LYS A 33 0.62 18.11 -49.29
C LYS A 33 0.12 17.95 -50.73
N ILE A 34 -0.31 16.75 -51.11
CA ILE A 34 -0.85 16.47 -52.45
C ILE A 34 -2.33 16.86 -52.53
N ASN A 35 -3.07 16.77 -51.44
CA ASN A 35 -4.50 16.98 -51.40
C ASN A 35 -4.92 17.93 -50.26
N ASN A 36 -4.96 19.23 -50.58
CA ASN A 36 -5.22 20.31 -49.63
C ASN A 36 -6.61 20.29 -48.98
N GLU A 37 -7.55 19.45 -49.45
CA GLU A 37 -8.89 19.32 -48.86
C GLU A 37 -8.93 18.32 -47.69
N LEU A 38 -7.91 17.47 -47.53
CA LEU A 38 -7.88 16.46 -46.47
C LEU A 38 -7.35 17.03 -45.15
N SER A 39 -8.05 16.72 -44.06
CA SER A 39 -7.58 17.03 -42.70
C SER A 39 -6.79 15.86 -42.10
N VAL A 40 -5.82 16.16 -41.21
CA VAL A 40 -5.08 15.14 -40.44
C VAL A 40 -6.04 14.23 -39.66
N LEU A 41 -7.11 14.81 -39.11
CA LEU A 41 -8.09 14.10 -38.30
C LEU A 41 -8.87 13.03 -39.08
N GLU A 42 -8.97 13.18 -40.40
CA GLU A 42 -9.60 12.18 -41.26
C GLU A 42 -8.68 11.00 -41.60
N LEU A 43 -7.38 11.16 -41.36
CA LEU A 43 -6.34 10.19 -41.73
C LEU A 43 -5.70 9.51 -40.52
N VAL A 44 -6.06 9.88 -39.29
CA VAL A 44 -5.59 9.18 -38.09
C VAL A 44 -6.14 7.75 -38.03
N PRO A 45 -5.40 6.80 -37.40
CA PRO A 45 -5.87 5.44 -37.27
C PRO A 45 -7.23 5.40 -36.52
N PRO A 46 -8.19 4.61 -37.00
CA PRO A 46 -9.48 4.48 -36.34
C PRO A 46 -9.37 3.78 -34.98
N SER A 47 -10.39 3.96 -34.13
CA SER A 47 -10.45 3.42 -32.76
C SER A 47 -10.49 1.88 -32.67
N ILE A 48 -10.47 1.17 -33.80
CA ILE A 48 -10.32 -0.29 -33.84
C ILE A 48 -8.86 -0.74 -33.62
N PHE A 49 -7.89 0.18 -33.74
CA PHE A 49 -6.49 -0.10 -33.45
C PHE A 49 -6.22 0.03 -31.96
N ASP A 50 -5.60 -1.00 -31.39
CA ASP A 50 -5.04 -0.94 -30.05
C ASP A 50 -3.67 -0.25 -30.08
N ILE A 51 -3.44 0.64 -29.12
CA ILE A 51 -2.17 1.34 -28.96
C ILE A 51 -1.33 0.56 -27.96
N GLU A 52 -0.20 0.00 -28.42
CA GLU A 52 0.80 -0.63 -27.56
C GLU A 52 2.03 0.28 -27.43
N LEU A 53 2.39 0.60 -26.19
CA LEU A 53 3.58 1.40 -25.89
C LEU A 53 4.76 0.47 -25.58
N VAL A 54 5.84 0.59 -26.34
CA VAL A 54 7.07 -0.17 -26.15
C VAL A 54 8.12 0.73 -25.49
N LEU A 55 8.57 0.34 -24.30
CA LEU A 55 9.60 1.05 -23.53
C LEU A 55 11.00 0.78 -24.12
N THR A 56 12.00 1.56 -23.73
CA THR A 56 13.38 1.53 -24.28
C THR A 56 14.06 0.16 -24.23
N ASN A 57 13.60 -0.75 -23.38
CA ASN A 57 14.14 -2.10 -23.23
C ASN A 57 13.32 -3.17 -23.99
N ASN A 58 12.52 -2.78 -24.99
CA ASN A 58 11.54 -3.63 -25.68
C ASN A 58 10.49 -4.27 -24.76
N ILE A 59 10.27 -3.66 -23.59
CA ILE A 59 9.21 -4.09 -22.66
C ILE A 59 7.91 -3.42 -23.08
N LYS A 60 6.87 -4.22 -23.26
CA LYS A 60 5.52 -3.73 -23.55
C LYS A 60 4.91 -3.14 -22.29
N LEU A 61 4.31 -1.96 -22.38
CA LEU A 61 3.59 -1.37 -21.25
C LEU A 61 2.45 -2.30 -20.80
N SER A 62 1.82 -3.01 -21.73
CA SER A 62 0.80 -4.02 -21.41
C SER A 62 1.31 -5.19 -20.56
N SER A 63 2.61 -5.51 -20.60
CA SER A 63 3.22 -6.57 -19.77
C SER A 63 3.49 -6.17 -18.31
N LEU A 64 3.40 -4.89 -17.97
CA LEU A 64 3.61 -4.43 -16.59
C LEU A 64 2.45 -4.85 -15.67
N SER A 65 2.76 -5.03 -14.39
CA SER A 65 1.76 -5.27 -13.35
C SER A 65 0.80 -4.08 -13.22
N SER A 66 -0.40 -4.34 -12.69
CA SER A 66 -1.39 -3.27 -12.45
C SER A 66 -0.83 -2.17 -11.55
N GLY A 67 -0.08 -2.53 -10.50
CA GLY A 67 0.55 -1.55 -9.59
C GLY A 67 1.60 -0.68 -10.28
N GLU A 68 2.45 -1.26 -11.13
CA GLU A 68 3.43 -0.49 -11.92
C GLU A 68 2.74 0.46 -12.89
N LYS A 69 1.72 -0.03 -13.60
CA LYS A 69 0.92 0.80 -14.52
C LYS A 69 0.25 1.95 -13.79
N GLN A 70 -0.31 1.69 -12.61
CA GLN A 70 -0.97 2.71 -11.80
C GLN A 70 0.05 3.79 -11.38
N MET A 71 1.21 3.38 -10.85
CA MET A 71 2.28 4.32 -10.46
C MET A 71 2.76 5.17 -11.64
N ILE A 72 3.06 4.54 -12.79
CA ILE A 72 3.50 5.25 -14.00
C ILE A 72 2.41 6.24 -14.45
N THR A 73 1.16 5.78 -14.55
CA THR A 73 0.05 6.60 -15.04
C THR A 73 -0.20 7.78 -14.12
N THR A 74 -0.19 7.58 -12.81
CA THR A 74 -0.38 8.67 -11.82
C THR A 74 0.70 9.72 -11.94
N ILE A 75 1.98 9.33 -11.94
CA ILE A 75 3.09 10.28 -12.07
C ILE A 75 3.01 10.99 -13.42
N GLN A 76 2.87 10.25 -14.52
CA GLN A 76 2.81 10.82 -15.87
C GLN A 76 1.65 11.81 -16.02
N THR A 77 0.51 11.55 -15.38
CA THR A 77 -0.63 12.47 -15.37
C THR A 77 -0.25 13.81 -14.72
N VAL A 78 0.41 13.77 -13.56
CA VAL A 78 0.90 14.99 -12.89
C VAL A 78 1.91 15.73 -13.77
N LEU A 79 2.89 15.01 -14.34
CA LEU A 79 3.91 15.62 -15.20
C LEU A 79 3.31 16.24 -16.46
N TYR A 80 2.35 15.56 -17.08
CA TYR A 80 1.63 16.04 -18.26
C TYR A 80 0.91 17.35 -17.95
N HIS A 81 0.17 17.43 -16.84
CA HIS A 81 -0.53 18.66 -16.46
C HIS A 81 0.43 19.80 -16.13
N LEU A 82 1.51 19.53 -15.39
CA LEU A 82 2.54 20.52 -15.09
C LEU A 82 3.20 21.04 -16.37
N ASN A 83 3.59 20.15 -17.28
CA ASN A 83 4.22 20.52 -18.54
C ASN A 83 3.27 21.36 -19.41
N ASN A 84 1.99 20.98 -19.46
CA ASN A 84 0.98 21.76 -20.18
C ASN A 84 0.83 23.18 -19.64
N LEU A 85 0.75 23.33 -18.32
CA LEU A 85 0.65 24.64 -17.66
C LEU A 85 1.91 25.49 -17.93
N TYR A 86 3.08 24.87 -17.92
CA TYR A 86 4.35 25.53 -18.20
C TYR A 86 4.51 25.92 -19.68
N SER A 87 3.98 25.13 -20.61
CA SER A 87 4.11 25.30 -22.06
C SER A 87 3.40 26.55 -22.62
N ILE A 88 2.62 27.25 -21.80
CA ILE A 88 1.90 28.46 -22.21
C ILE A 88 2.91 29.54 -22.62
N SER A 89 2.96 29.80 -23.93
CA SER A 89 3.74 30.89 -24.50
C SER A 89 3.10 32.25 -24.19
N VAL A 90 3.95 33.25 -23.94
CA VAL A 90 3.52 34.64 -23.77
C VAL A 90 2.91 35.09 -25.11
N LYS A 91 1.59 35.17 -25.16
CA LYS A 91 0.83 35.78 -26.26
C LYS A 91 0.08 37.00 -25.70
N PRO A 92 -0.28 38.00 -26.52
CA PRO A 92 -0.91 39.25 -26.04
C PRO A 92 -2.13 39.05 -25.14
N ASN A 93 -2.85 37.93 -25.30
CA ASN A 93 -4.06 37.61 -24.53
C ASN A 93 -3.91 36.35 -23.63
N LYS A 94 -2.68 35.92 -23.32
CA LYS A 94 -2.44 34.74 -22.46
C LYS A 94 -1.49 35.08 -21.32
N ILE A 95 -1.96 34.86 -20.09
CA ILE A 95 -1.17 35.02 -18.87
C ILE A 95 -0.36 33.75 -18.65
N LYS A 96 0.95 33.92 -18.40
CA LYS A 96 1.82 32.83 -17.98
C LYS A 96 1.85 32.76 -16.46
N TYR A 97 1.66 31.57 -15.91
CA TYR A 97 1.73 31.32 -14.47
C TYR A 97 3.09 30.75 -14.10
N PHE A 98 3.63 31.21 -12.98
CA PHE A 98 4.94 30.79 -12.45
C PHE A 98 4.81 30.09 -11.09
N ASN A 99 3.63 30.08 -10.49
CA ASN A 99 3.37 29.44 -9.21
C ASN A 99 2.30 28.37 -9.41
N PHE A 100 2.60 27.13 -9.07
CA PHE A 100 1.64 26.03 -9.13
C PHE A 100 1.43 25.43 -7.74
N ASN A 101 0.17 25.18 -7.42
CA ASN A 101 -0.22 24.48 -6.21
C ASN A 101 -0.78 23.11 -6.61
N LEU A 102 -0.12 22.05 -6.16
CA LEU A 102 -0.51 20.66 -6.37
C LEU A 102 -1.17 20.17 -5.09
N ILE A 103 -2.42 19.73 -5.20
CA ILE A 103 -3.17 19.17 -4.08
C ILE A 103 -3.51 17.74 -4.43
N PHE A 104 -3.07 16.82 -3.59
CA PHE A 104 -3.27 15.40 -3.74
C PHE A 104 -4.10 14.89 -2.58
N GLU A 105 -5.28 14.35 -2.90
CA GLU A 105 -6.13 13.65 -1.95
C GLU A 105 -5.94 12.15 -2.19
N GLU A 106 -5.37 11.46 -1.20
CA GLU A 106 -5.26 10.00 -1.17
C GLU A 106 -4.62 9.38 -2.43
N ILE A 107 -3.73 10.12 -3.10
CA ILE A 107 -3.19 9.76 -4.42
C ILE A 107 -2.40 8.45 -4.42
N GLU A 108 -1.81 8.11 -3.28
CA GLU A 108 -1.04 6.91 -3.05
C GLU A 108 -1.88 5.74 -2.53
N LEU A 109 -3.16 5.95 -2.22
CA LEU A 109 -4.02 4.85 -1.77
C LEU A 109 -4.12 3.77 -2.85
N TYR A 110 -4.25 2.53 -2.38
CA TYR A 110 -4.30 1.30 -3.18
C TYR A 110 -3.01 0.92 -3.91
N PHE A 111 -1.95 1.72 -3.83
CA PHE A 111 -0.64 1.25 -4.25
C PHE A 111 -0.12 0.15 -3.33
N HIS A 112 0.73 -0.70 -3.90
CA HIS A 112 1.56 -1.61 -3.11
C HIS A 112 2.37 -0.79 -2.06
N PRO A 113 2.56 -1.28 -0.82
CA PRO A 113 3.27 -0.53 0.23
C PRO A 113 4.63 0.04 -0.20
N GLU A 114 5.43 -0.75 -0.93
CA GLU A 114 6.71 -0.26 -1.49
C GLU A 114 6.56 0.94 -2.44
N TYR A 115 5.45 1.00 -3.18
CA TYR A 115 5.14 2.12 -4.06
C TYR A 115 4.62 3.33 -3.30
N GLN A 116 3.88 3.14 -2.21
CA GLN A 116 3.52 4.25 -1.30
C GLN A 116 4.78 4.86 -0.67
N ARG A 117 5.68 4.01 -0.15
CA ARG A 117 6.97 4.43 0.44
C ARG A 117 7.86 5.17 -0.56
N ALA A 118 7.91 4.73 -1.81
CA ALA A 118 8.75 5.35 -2.84
C ALA A 118 8.04 6.49 -3.61
N PHE A 119 6.80 6.83 -3.27
CA PHE A 119 5.96 7.72 -4.07
C PHE A 119 6.55 9.12 -4.19
N LEU A 120 6.89 9.76 -3.06
CA LEU A 120 7.39 11.13 -3.04
C LEU A 120 8.71 11.25 -3.82
N GLN A 121 9.62 10.29 -3.64
CA GLN A 121 10.86 10.23 -4.41
C GLN A 121 10.60 10.21 -5.92
N LYS A 122 9.71 9.33 -6.39
CA LYS A 122 9.41 9.18 -7.83
C LYS A 122 8.70 10.42 -8.39
N LEU A 123 7.77 11.01 -7.63
CA LEU A 123 7.09 12.25 -8.00
C LEU A 123 8.10 13.38 -8.17
N LEU A 124 8.96 13.61 -7.18
CA LEU A 124 9.97 14.67 -7.22
C LEU A 124 10.98 14.46 -8.33
N ALA A 125 11.42 13.21 -8.57
CA ALA A 125 12.30 12.88 -9.68
C ALA A 125 11.65 13.26 -11.04
N GLY A 126 10.40 12.85 -11.26
CA GLY A 126 9.68 13.18 -12.48
C GLY A 126 9.48 14.68 -12.67
N ILE A 127 9.17 15.42 -11.60
CA ILE A 127 9.03 16.88 -11.65
C ILE A 127 10.37 17.54 -12.02
N ASN A 128 11.48 17.07 -11.44
CA ASN A 128 12.81 17.59 -11.73
C ASN A 128 13.21 17.34 -13.19
N ASP A 129 12.82 16.22 -13.78
CA ASP A 129 13.10 15.89 -15.19
C ASP A 129 12.44 16.89 -16.18
N LEU A 130 11.38 17.60 -15.77
CA LEU A 130 10.75 18.64 -16.59
C LEU A 130 11.61 19.91 -16.74
N ASN A 131 12.66 20.08 -15.93
CA ASN A 131 13.63 21.18 -16.03
C ASN A 131 12.98 22.59 -16.09
N PHE A 132 11.96 22.83 -15.27
CA PHE A 132 11.29 24.13 -15.20
C PHE A 132 12.25 25.24 -14.76
N LYS A 133 12.14 26.39 -15.42
CA LYS A 133 12.84 27.64 -15.04
C LYS A 133 11.87 28.60 -14.39
N ASP A 134 12.27 29.18 -13.27
CA ASP A 134 11.53 30.22 -12.53
C ASP A 134 10.11 29.81 -12.11
N VAL A 135 9.89 28.51 -11.82
CA VAL A 135 8.62 27.98 -11.33
C VAL A 135 8.71 27.71 -9.83
N LYS A 136 7.70 28.14 -9.08
CA LYS A 136 7.50 27.80 -7.66
C LYS A 136 6.40 26.75 -7.54
N LEU A 137 6.72 25.64 -6.89
CA LEU A 137 5.78 24.56 -6.63
C LEU A 137 5.46 24.50 -5.14
N ASN A 138 4.17 24.46 -4.82
CA ASN A 138 3.67 24.05 -3.52
C ASN A 138 2.99 22.69 -3.69
N ILE A 139 3.33 21.71 -2.85
CA ILE A 139 2.75 20.37 -2.90
C ILE A 139 2.07 20.10 -1.56
N LEU A 140 0.78 19.80 -1.61
CA LEU A 140 -0.04 19.47 -0.45
C LEU A 140 -0.56 18.05 -0.58
N PHE A 141 -0.31 17.22 0.43
CA PHE A 141 -0.87 15.88 0.56
C PHE A 141 -1.96 15.88 1.62
N ILE A 142 -3.09 15.27 1.29
CA ILE A 142 -4.18 14.96 2.20
C ILE A 142 -4.29 13.44 2.19
N THR A 143 -3.92 12.80 3.30
CA THR A 143 -3.83 11.34 3.33
C THR A 143 -4.12 10.74 4.70
N HIS A 144 -4.65 9.51 4.66
CA HIS A 144 -4.73 8.61 5.80
C HIS A 144 -3.57 7.58 5.83
N SER A 145 -2.59 7.69 4.93
CA SER A 145 -1.44 6.77 4.83
C SER A 145 -0.18 7.35 5.52
N PRO A 146 0.42 6.63 6.49
CA PRO A 146 1.69 7.04 7.10
C PRO A 146 2.90 6.88 6.19
N PHE A 147 2.80 6.12 5.09
CA PHE A 147 3.96 5.73 4.30
C PHE A 147 4.73 6.92 3.72
N ILE A 148 4.05 8.01 3.39
CA ILE A 148 4.68 9.21 2.82
C ILE A 148 5.26 10.14 3.88
N LEU A 149 4.82 10.03 5.14
CA LEU A 149 5.16 11.00 6.17
C LEU A 149 6.58 10.83 6.71
N SER A 150 7.15 9.62 6.58
CA SER A 150 8.57 9.40 6.89
C SER A 150 9.49 10.28 6.03
N ASP A 151 9.04 10.72 4.85
CA ASP A 151 9.84 11.58 3.97
C ASP A 151 9.58 13.09 4.22
N ILE A 152 8.62 13.44 5.09
CA ILE A 152 8.17 14.82 5.30
C ILE A 152 8.51 15.25 6.73
N PRO A 153 9.22 16.36 6.95
CA PRO A 153 9.47 16.91 8.29
C PRO A 153 8.19 17.33 9.02
N LYS A 154 8.16 17.12 10.35
CA LYS A 154 6.99 17.38 11.20
C LYS A 154 6.47 18.81 11.09
N GLN A 155 7.35 19.79 10.91
CA GLN A 155 6.94 21.19 10.72
C GLN A 155 6.10 21.44 9.45
N ASN A 156 6.13 20.51 8.49
CA ASN A 156 5.37 20.55 7.25
C ASN A 156 4.15 19.60 7.31
N VAL A 157 3.81 19.06 8.47
CA VAL A 157 2.69 18.13 8.66
C VAL A 157 1.68 18.73 9.63
N LEU A 158 0.41 18.76 9.22
CA LEU A 158 -0.71 19.10 10.07
C LEU A 158 -1.48 17.82 10.41
N PHE A 159 -1.37 17.35 11.65
CA PHE A 159 -2.16 16.22 12.13
C PHE A 159 -3.55 16.70 12.53
N LEU A 160 -4.55 15.89 12.19
CA LEU A 160 -5.96 16.17 12.46
C LEU A 160 -6.56 15.02 13.27
N GLU A 161 -7.33 15.36 14.30
CA GLU A 161 -8.10 14.42 15.12
C GLU A 161 -9.55 14.90 15.21
N VAL A 162 -10.50 13.96 15.26
CA VAL A 162 -11.91 14.29 15.45
C VAL A 162 -12.23 14.25 16.94
N LYS A 163 -12.48 15.42 17.54
CA LYS A 163 -12.97 15.57 18.91
C LYS A 163 -14.35 16.19 18.90
N GLU A 164 -15.30 15.52 19.57
CA GLU A 164 -16.70 15.98 19.67
C GLU A 164 -17.35 16.27 18.31
N GLY A 165 -17.04 15.45 17.29
CA GLY A 165 -17.57 15.60 15.94
C GLY A 165 -16.97 16.76 15.14
N LYS A 166 -15.91 17.42 15.62
CA LYS A 166 -15.18 18.47 14.91
C LYS A 166 -13.72 18.05 14.67
N SER A 167 -13.22 18.33 13.46
CA SER A 167 -11.80 18.15 13.15
C SER A 167 -10.98 19.27 13.81
N GLN A 168 -9.96 18.90 14.57
CA GLN A 168 -9.09 19.82 15.29
C GLN A 168 -7.63 19.42 15.06
N PRO A 169 -6.69 20.39 15.03
CA PRO A 169 -5.27 20.08 15.01
C PRO A 169 -4.89 19.22 16.22
N SER A 170 -4.06 18.20 15.99
CA SER A 170 -3.49 17.36 17.02
C SER A 170 -1.97 17.45 17.02
N ASP A 171 -1.38 17.25 18.20
CA ASP A 171 0.07 17.20 18.32
C ASP A 171 0.59 15.81 17.97
N TYR A 172 1.66 15.76 17.18
CA TYR A 172 2.38 14.52 16.95
C TYR A 172 3.14 14.10 18.19
N LYS A 173 2.92 12.86 18.64
CA LYS A 173 3.52 12.30 19.86
C LYS A 173 5.01 12.04 19.75
N GLY A 174 5.53 11.83 18.54
CA GLY A 174 6.97 11.66 18.28
C GLY A 174 7.72 12.99 18.15
N ASP A 175 9.05 12.89 18.17
CA ASP A 175 9.95 14.05 18.02
C ASP A 175 9.81 14.68 16.63
N ASN A 176 9.98 13.87 15.58
CA ASN A 176 9.91 14.31 14.20
C ASN A 176 9.52 13.14 13.28
N THR A 177 8.73 13.41 12.25
CA THR A 177 8.29 12.42 11.26
C THR A 177 9.37 12.09 10.24
N PHE A 178 10.30 13.01 9.97
CA PHE A 178 11.33 12.81 8.96
C PHE A 178 12.33 11.72 9.36
N GLY A 179 12.43 10.67 8.54
CA GLY A 179 13.27 9.50 8.77
C GLY A 179 12.80 8.58 9.90
N GLU A 180 11.56 8.76 10.38
CA GLU A 180 11.01 7.91 11.43
C GLU A 180 10.69 6.50 10.93
N ASN A 181 10.67 5.53 11.85
CA ASN A 181 10.27 4.18 11.51
C ASN A 181 8.78 4.16 11.11
N ILE A 182 8.48 3.73 9.89
CA ILE A 182 7.11 3.64 9.37
C ILE A 182 6.20 2.82 10.28
N HIS A 183 6.68 1.77 10.92
CA HIS A 183 5.90 0.98 11.88
C HIS A 183 5.53 1.77 13.14
N GLU A 184 6.46 2.58 13.65
CA GLU A 184 6.19 3.49 14.78
C GLU A 184 5.21 4.59 14.37
N MET A 185 5.32 5.11 13.13
CA MET A 185 4.34 6.06 12.59
C MET A 185 2.94 5.45 12.45
N PHE A 186 2.84 4.17 12.07
CA PHE A 186 1.57 3.44 12.04
C PHE A 186 0.97 3.30 13.44
N ALA A 187 1.77 2.87 14.41
CA ALA A 187 1.30 2.63 15.77
C ALA A 187 1.00 3.93 16.53
N GLY A 188 1.88 4.93 16.44
CA GLY A 188 1.83 6.17 17.21
C GLY A 188 1.23 7.37 16.49
N GLY A 189 1.36 7.45 15.17
CA GLY A 189 0.99 8.61 14.35
C GLY A 189 -0.38 8.57 13.69
N PHE A 190 -0.91 7.38 13.39
CA PHE A 190 -2.23 7.19 12.76
C PHE A 190 -3.27 6.55 13.68
N PHE A 191 -3.03 6.61 14.99
CA PHE A 191 -4.01 6.23 16.00
C PHE A 191 -4.48 4.76 15.89
N MET A 192 -3.62 3.85 15.44
CA MET A 192 -3.94 2.43 15.54
C MET A 192 -4.06 2.04 17.02
N GLU A 193 -5.21 1.52 17.42
CA GLU A 193 -5.42 1.03 18.79
C GLU A 193 -4.55 -0.20 19.10
N SER A 194 -4.16 -0.95 18.06
CA SER A 194 -3.33 -2.14 18.18
C SER A 194 -2.60 -2.45 16.88
N THR A 195 -1.45 -3.11 17.00
CA THR A 195 -0.68 -3.69 15.88
C THR A 195 -1.15 -5.09 15.49
N LYS A 196 -2.16 -5.63 16.19
CA LYS A 196 -2.75 -6.95 15.95
C LYS A 196 -4.12 -6.81 15.29
N GLY A 197 -4.46 -7.76 14.43
CA GLY A 197 -5.80 -7.80 13.84
C GLY A 197 -6.87 -7.99 14.90
N ALA A 198 -7.90 -7.12 14.89
CA ALA A 198 -8.99 -7.12 15.88
C ALA A 198 -9.69 -8.48 16.02
N PHE A 199 -9.74 -9.28 14.94
CA PHE A 199 -10.25 -10.65 15.01
C PHE A 199 -9.44 -11.53 15.96
N VAL A 200 -8.10 -11.54 15.82
CA VAL A 200 -7.22 -12.33 16.68
C VAL A 200 -7.29 -11.83 18.12
N GLU A 201 -7.34 -10.52 18.32
CA GLU A 201 -7.50 -9.93 19.65
C GLU A 201 -8.80 -10.38 20.33
N SER A 202 -9.92 -10.41 19.59
CA SER A 202 -11.19 -10.89 20.13
C SER A 202 -11.11 -12.35 20.58
N LYS A 203 -10.36 -13.18 19.83
CA LYS A 203 -10.15 -14.59 20.18
C LYS A 203 -9.23 -14.76 21.39
N ILE A 204 -8.18 -13.96 21.50
CA ILE A 204 -7.29 -13.96 22.67
C ILE A 204 -8.05 -13.51 23.92
N LYS A 205 -8.85 -12.42 23.83
CA LYS A 205 -9.68 -11.95 24.94
C LYS A 205 -10.65 -13.03 25.41
N LYS A 206 -11.38 -13.66 24.48
CA LYS A 206 -12.28 -14.76 24.81
C LYS A 206 -11.55 -15.94 25.47
N LEU A 207 -10.40 -16.34 24.92
CA LEU A 207 -9.57 -17.40 25.51
C LEU A 207 -9.20 -17.06 26.95
N LEU A 208 -8.73 -15.83 27.22
CA LEU A 208 -8.37 -15.41 28.58
C LEU A 208 -9.57 -15.39 29.53
N GLU A 209 -10.75 -14.97 29.06
CA GLU A 209 -11.99 -15.02 29.84
C GLU A 209 -12.41 -16.46 30.17
N ASP A 210 -12.33 -17.37 29.21
CA ASP A 210 -12.67 -18.78 29.39
C ASP A 210 -11.68 -19.46 30.35
N LEU A 211 -10.38 -19.16 30.24
CA LEU A 211 -9.36 -19.64 31.19
C LEU A 211 -9.54 -19.07 32.61
N LYS A 212 -9.95 -17.80 32.73
CA LYS A 212 -10.25 -17.19 34.04
C LYS A 212 -11.41 -17.89 34.73
N LYS A 213 -12.51 -18.18 34.02
CA LYS A 213 -13.64 -18.94 34.60
C LYS A 213 -13.20 -20.30 35.14
N ILE A 214 -12.39 -21.04 34.37
CA ILE A 214 -11.87 -22.34 34.80
C ILE A 214 -10.96 -22.20 36.03
N THR A 215 -10.12 -21.16 36.07
CA THR A 215 -9.17 -20.93 37.16
C THR A 215 -9.78 -20.31 38.42
N GLU A 216 -10.94 -19.65 38.33
CA GLU A 216 -11.67 -19.06 39.46
C GLU A 216 -12.75 -20.00 40.04
N ASP A 217 -13.39 -20.86 39.24
CA ASP A 217 -14.43 -21.79 39.73
C ASP A 217 -13.85 -22.84 40.68
N GLU A 218 -14.25 -22.84 41.96
CA GLU A 218 -13.75 -23.79 42.98
C GLU A 218 -14.22 -25.23 42.74
N PHE A 219 -15.37 -25.42 42.08
CA PHE A 219 -15.96 -26.73 41.80
C PHE A 219 -16.36 -26.87 40.32
N ILE A 220 -15.62 -27.72 39.61
CA ILE A 220 -15.98 -28.12 38.24
C ILE A 220 -16.83 -29.39 38.33
N GLU A 221 -18.12 -29.31 38.00
CA GLU A 221 -19.02 -30.47 37.94
C GLU A 221 -18.44 -31.54 36.98
N GLU A 222 -18.47 -32.80 37.42
CA GLU A 222 -17.81 -33.92 36.74
C GLU A 222 -18.33 -34.14 35.30
N GLY A 223 -19.61 -33.82 35.05
CA GLY A 223 -20.24 -33.87 33.73
C GLY A 223 -19.83 -32.75 32.76
N LYS A 224 -19.22 -31.66 33.23
CA LYS A 224 -18.74 -30.54 32.41
C LYS A 224 -17.26 -30.64 32.03
N LYS A 225 -16.52 -31.59 32.62
CA LYS A 225 -15.07 -31.76 32.39
C LYS A 225 -14.75 -32.06 30.92
N GLU A 226 -15.55 -32.89 30.25
CA GLU A 226 -15.34 -33.26 28.85
C GLU A 226 -15.52 -32.07 27.90
N ASP A 227 -16.57 -31.28 28.10
CA ASP A 227 -16.83 -30.06 27.33
C ASP A 227 -15.70 -29.03 27.49
N ILE A 228 -15.22 -28.82 28.72
CA ILE A 228 -14.10 -27.92 29.01
C ILE A 228 -12.80 -28.42 28.36
N LEU A 229 -12.56 -29.74 28.37
CA LEU A 229 -11.41 -30.36 27.70
C LEU A 229 -11.46 -30.17 26.18
N GLU A 230 -12.64 -30.22 25.57
CA GLU A 230 -12.80 -29.89 24.15
C GLU A 230 -12.54 -28.41 23.87
N GLU A 231 -13.01 -27.50 24.72
CA GLU A 231 -12.72 -26.07 24.60
C GLU A 231 -11.23 -25.77 24.75
N ILE A 232 -10.55 -26.38 25.72
CA ILE A 232 -9.09 -26.29 25.89
C ILE A 232 -8.35 -26.79 24.64
N LYS A 233 -8.80 -27.88 24.01
CA LYS A 233 -8.22 -28.34 22.74
C LYS A 233 -8.41 -27.31 21.62
N LYS A 234 -9.54 -26.60 21.56
CA LYS A 234 -9.76 -25.50 20.62
C LYS A 234 -8.82 -24.34 20.90
N HIS A 235 -8.64 -23.96 22.18
CA HIS A 235 -7.69 -22.93 22.61
C HIS A 235 -6.24 -23.30 22.29
N GLN A 236 -5.83 -24.55 22.50
CA GLN A 236 -4.49 -25.03 22.13
C GLN A 236 -4.22 -24.89 20.63
N LYS A 237 -5.21 -25.21 19.78
CA LYS A 237 -5.09 -25.01 18.32
C LYS A 237 -4.90 -23.53 17.96
N LEU A 238 -5.64 -22.63 18.62
CA LEU A 238 -5.50 -21.20 18.41
C LEU A 238 -4.10 -20.69 18.80
N ILE A 239 -3.60 -21.09 19.96
CA ILE A 239 -2.23 -20.73 20.43
C ILE A 239 -1.17 -21.24 19.46
N ASN A 240 -1.36 -22.43 18.90
CA ASN A 240 -0.41 -23.01 17.95
C ASN A 240 -0.32 -22.23 16.62
N LEU A 241 -1.40 -21.55 16.21
CA LEU A 241 -1.45 -20.72 15.01
C LEU A 241 -0.77 -19.35 15.18
N MET A 242 -0.47 -18.95 16.41
CA MET A 242 0.15 -17.65 16.66
C MET A 242 1.61 -17.62 16.22
N GLY A 243 1.97 -16.58 15.46
CA GLY A 243 3.33 -16.37 14.98
C GLY A 243 4.29 -15.76 16.01
N GLU A 244 3.78 -15.00 16.99
CA GLU A 244 4.63 -14.33 17.98
C GLU A 244 4.94 -15.26 19.16
N CYS A 245 6.20 -15.70 19.26
CA CYS A 245 6.67 -16.66 20.27
C CYS A 245 6.39 -16.20 21.71
N TYR A 246 6.61 -14.93 22.01
CA TYR A 246 6.47 -14.41 23.37
C TYR A 246 5.03 -14.53 23.90
N ILE A 247 4.05 -14.00 23.14
CA ILE A 247 2.64 -14.09 23.52
C ILE A 247 2.16 -15.54 23.51
N LYS A 248 2.65 -16.34 22.57
CA LYS A 248 2.36 -17.78 22.54
C LYS A 248 2.79 -18.47 23.83
N THR A 249 3.99 -18.19 24.34
CA THR A 249 4.48 -18.73 25.61
C THR A 249 3.59 -18.29 26.79
N ILE A 250 3.20 -17.01 26.84
CA ILE A 250 2.33 -16.50 27.91
C ILE A 250 0.97 -17.21 27.91
N LEU A 251 0.32 -17.31 26.74
CA LEU A 251 -0.98 -17.98 26.64
C LEU A 251 -0.88 -19.48 26.91
N GLN A 252 0.21 -20.13 26.49
CA GLN A 252 0.46 -21.53 26.79
C GLN A 252 0.59 -21.75 28.30
N ASN A 253 1.26 -20.84 29.01
CA ASN A 253 1.36 -20.90 30.46
C ASN A 253 -0.04 -20.83 31.10
N HIS A 254 -0.87 -19.86 30.73
CA HIS A 254 -2.24 -19.76 31.23
C HIS A 254 -3.09 -21.01 30.94
N LEU A 255 -2.91 -21.61 29.76
CA LEU A 255 -3.61 -22.84 29.39
C LEU A 255 -3.13 -24.05 30.21
N ASP A 256 -1.82 -24.17 30.43
CA ASP A 256 -1.22 -25.23 31.23
C ASP A 256 -1.71 -25.15 32.70
N ASP A 257 -1.87 -23.94 33.26
CA ASP A 257 -2.44 -23.72 34.59
C ASP A 257 -3.90 -24.18 34.69
N ALA A 258 -4.72 -23.84 33.69
CA ALA A 258 -6.10 -24.29 33.63
C ALA A 258 -6.22 -25.83 33.51
N ILE A 259 -5.37 -26.45 32.68
CA ILE A 259 -5.30 -27.92 32.55
C ILE A 259 -4.90 -28.58 33.87
N ALA A 260 -3.94 -28.01 34.58
CA ALA A 260 -3.47 -28.55 35.84
C ALA A 260 -4.56 -28.55 36.91
N LYS A 261 -5.33 -27.46 37.00
CA LYS A 261 -6.47 -27.36 37.91
C LYS A 261 -7.53 -28.41 37.61
N ILE A 262 -7.88 -28.62 36.33
CA ILE A 262 -8.84 -29.67 35.92
C ILE A 262 -8.35 -31.08 36.29
N LYS A 263 -7.04 -31.32 36.17
CA LYS A 263 -6.42 -32.62 36.50
C LYS A 263 -6.15 -32.81 37.99
N GLY A 264 -6.44 -31.82 38.83
CA GLY A 264 -6.17 -31.87 40.27
C GLY A 264 -4.67 -31.93 40.61
N LYS A 265 -3.79 -31.47 39.72
CA LYS A 265 -2.35 -31.37 40.00
C LYS A 265 -2.08 -30.20 40.95
N THR A 266 -1.14 -30.36 41.87
CA THR A 266 -0.71 -29.25 42.74
C THR A 266 0.08 -28.21 41.93
N LEU A 267 0.06 -26.93 42.33
CA LEU A 267 0.85 -25.87 41.68
C LEU A 267 2.34 -26.27 41.51
N LEU A 268 2.89 -26.98 42.50
CA LEU A 268 4.26 -27.49 42.51
C LEU A 268 4.54 -28.48 41.36
N ASP A 269 3.58 -29.32 41.00
CA ASP A 269 3.73 -30.26 39.88
C ASP A 269 3.74 -29.56 38.52
N VAL A 270 2.98 -28.47 38.39
CA VAL A 270 2.92 -27.64 37.18
C VAL A 270 4.22 -26.87 37.00
N GLU A 271 4.72 -26.30 38.09
CA GLU A 271 5.93 -25.51 38.10
C GLU A 271 7.17 -26.38 37.83
N LYS A 272 7.18 -27.62 38.33
CA LYS A 272 8.17 -28.63 37.98
C LYS A 272 8.13 -28.98 36.48
N ASP A 273 6.96 -29.25 35.91
CA ASP A 273 6.80 -29.54 34.48
C ASP A 273 7.27 -28.35 33.60
N ARG A 274 7.06 -27.10 34.04
CA ARG A 274 7.55 -25.89 33.36
C ARG A 274 9.06 -25.76 33.39
N LEU A 275 9.67 -25.98 34.56
CA LEU A 275 11.12 -25.93 34.72
C LEU A 275 11.81 -27.00 33.89
N GLU A 276 11.27 -28.22 33.83
CA GLU A 276 11.79 -29.30 33.00
C GLU A 276 11.69 -29.00 31.49
N LYS A 277 10.58 -28.38 31.02
CA LYS A 277 10.47 -27.91 29.63
C LYS A 277 11.52 -26.85 29.29
N ARG A 278 11.69 -25.84 30.16
CA ARG A 278 12.70 -24.78 29.96
C ARG A 278 14.12 -25.34 29.95
N LEU A 279 14.44 -26.28 30.84
CA LEU A 279 15.73 -26.97 30.85
C LEU A 279 16.00 -27.67 29.50
N LYS A 280 15.02 -28.40 28.96
CA LYS A 280 15.14 -29.05 27.65
C LYS A 280 15.30 -28.06 26.49
N GLU A 281 14.66 -26.89 26.55
CA GLU A 281 14.84 -25.85 25.54
C GLU A 281 16.26 -25.25 25.59
N ILE A 282 16.78 -24.99 26.80
CA ILE A 282 18.14 -24.48 27.01
C ILE A 282 19.18 -25.53 26.57
N GLU A 283 18.99 -26.80 26.90
CA GLU A 283 19.87 -27.90 26.46
C GLU A 283 19.90 -28.01 24.92
N LYS A 284 18.75 -27.87 24.25
CA LYS A 284 18.68 -27.85 22.79
C LYS A 284 19.38 -26.64 22.15
N LEU A 285 19.33 -25.48 22.79
CA LEU A 285 20.03 -24.29 22.31
C LEU A 285 21.55 -24.45 22.47
N ASN A 286 22.00 -25.07 23.56
CA ASN A 286 23.42 -25.36 23.79
C ASN A 286 23.96 -26.50 22.92
N SER A 287 23.13 -27.45 22.47
CA SER A 287 23.56 -28.52 21.56
C SER A 287 23.66 -28.08 20.08
N ASN A 288 23.10 -26.92 19.74
CA ASN A 288 23.09 -26.35 18.40
C ASN A 288 24.07 -25.16 18.24
N ALA A 289 24.86 -24.86 19.27
CA ALA A 289 25.99 -23.92 19.25
C ALA A 289 27.30 -24.71 19.08
#